data_AF-A0A822EPR5-F1
#
_entry.id   AF-A0A822EPR5-F1
#
_cell.length_a   1.000
_cell.length_b   1.000
_cell.length_c   1.000
_cell.angle_alpha   90.00
_cell.angle_beta   90.00
_cell.angle_gamma   90.00
#
_symmetry.space_group_name_H-M   'P 1'
#
loop_
_entity.id
_entity.type
_entity.pdbx_description
1 polymer ?
#
loop_
_entity_poly.entity_id
_entity_poly.type
_entity_poly.pdbx_seq_one_letter_code
_entity_poly.pdbx_strand_id
1 'polypeptide(L)'
;MANRKLTPTTITCTNDKDNKVSVLTDKQIRYELCAINDLNNGQMKEFEIKTSLVNTTILLIRQDNKFYAYSSKCCHYKLPLVKGVLINNHLRCFAHGACFRVDTGDIEDHPGHGNLPKYDVEIVDNQVILVAQIQDLEKLERTKIPDNLVIEEKPVVAIIGAGAGGFTCADMLRQNGFRGRIILFTCEGTLPYDRVQLSKQPSKNPQDLLLRDQIYFKNAQIDLLLHTEVTNINWTAKNLTYKTLSNQMKSLAYDYLVLATGLRPRKLPSSLPGYNLRNIFYLRSLEDASNLVNTAKLLDTKNIVIIGD
;
A
#
# COMPACT_ATOMS: atom_id res chain seq x y z
N MET A 1 -7.33 -52.73 -17.62
CA MET A 1 -5.95 -52.68 -17.11
C MET A 1 -5.77 -51.37 -16.33
N ALA A 2 -5.15 -51.51 -15.16
CA ALA A 2 -5.03 -50.63 -14.00
C ALA A 2 -5.09 -49.09 -14.14
N ASN A 3 -5.96 -48.50 -13.31
CA ASN A 3 -5.87 -47.15 -12.74
C ASN A 3 -4.50 -46.90 -12.11
N ARG A 4 -3.77 -45.88 -12.57
CA ARG A 4 -2.59 -45.36 -11.86
C ARG A 4 -3.00 -44.13 -11.06
N LYS A 5 -3.39 -44.35 -9.79
CA LYS A 5 -3.47 -43.29 -8.78
C LYS A 5 -2.07 -42.68 -8.65
N LEU A 6 -1.94 -41.39 -8.98
CA LEU A 6 -0.77 -40.59 -8.61
C LEU A 6 -0.80 -40.44 -7.09
N THR A 7 0.07 -41.16 -6.40
CA THR A 7 0.37 -40.94 -4.99
C THR A 7 1.14 -39.62 -4.84
N PRO A 8 0.81 -38.76 -3.87
CA PRO A 8 1.60 -37.56 -3.59
C PRO A 8 3.00 -38.00 -3.16
N THR A 9 4.02 -37.61 -3.92
CA THR A 9 5.41 -37.85 -3.56
C THR A 9 5.82 -36.81 -2.53
N THR A 10 5.91 -37.19 -1.26
CA THR A 10 6.49 -36.36 -0.21
C THR A 10 7.97 -36.16 -0.50
N ILE A 11 8.36 -34.99 -1.01
CA ILE A 11 9.77 -34.61 -1.13
C ILE A 11 10.18 -34.02 0.22
N THR A 12 10.84 -34.82 1.05
CA THR A 12 11.54 -34.34 2.24
C THR A 12 12.86 -33.71 1.80
N CYS A 13 12.91 -32.38 1.75
CA CYS A 13 14.16 -31.64 1.63
C CYS A 13 14.80 -31.52 3.02
N THR A 14 15.72 -32.40 3.35
CA THR A 14 16.62 -32.22 4.50
C THR A 14 17.88 -31.50 4.04
N ASN A 15 18.06 -30.25 4.47
CA ASN A 15 19.32 -29.67 4.96
C ASN A 15 19.24 -28.13 4.99
N ASP A 16 18.93 -27.59 6.16
CA ASP A 16 19.86 -26.76 6.93
C ASP A 16 19.41 -26.80 8.39
N LYS A 17 20.36 -26.77 9.32
CA LYS A 17 20.19 -27.16 10.72
C LYS A 17 18.89 -26.61 11.37
N ASP A 18 18.13 -27.54 11.93
CA ASP A 18 17.01 -27.39 12.90
C ASP A 18 15.56 -27.21 12.42
N ASN A 19 15.23 -27.03 11.13
CA ASN A 19 13.81 -26.91 10.72
C ASN A 19 13.36 -27.97 9.70
N LYS A 20 12.34 -28.77 10.04
CA LYS A 20 11.72 -29.73 9.11
C LYS A 20 10.82 -28.98 8.12
N VAL A 21 11.18 -29.04 6.83
CA VAL A 21 10.34 -28.55 5.74
C VAL A 21 9.58 -29.74 5.14
N SER A 22 8.26 -29.65 5.08
CA SER A 22 7.45 -30.60 4.31
C SER A 22 6.67 -29.83 3.25
N VAL A 23 7.03 -30.04 1.98
CA VAL A 23 6.29 -29.49 0.84
C VAL A 23 5.05 -30.35 0.67
N LEU A 24 3.86 -29.79 0.94
CA LEU A 24 2.59 -30.51 0.82
C LEU A 24 2.16 -30.66 -0.65
N THR A 25 2.45 -29.65 -1.47
CA THR A 25 2.17 -29.57 -2.92
C THR A 25 3.15 -28.61 -3.59
N ASP A 26 3.26 -28.60 -4.93
CA ASP A 26 4.11 -27.67 -5.71
C ASP A 26 3.82 -26.17 -5.47
N LYS A 27 2.77 -25.83 -4.72
CA LYS A 27 2.32 -24.45 -4.47
C LYS A 27 2.28 -24.06 -2.99
N GLN A 28 2.35 -25.01 -2.07
CA GLN A 28 2.15 -24.78 -0.64
C GLN A 28 3.26 -25.43 0.19
N ILE A 29 3.78 -24.68 1.15
CA ILE A 29 4.82 -25.14 2.08
C ILE A 29 4.27 -25.30 3.49
N ARG A 30 4.78 -26.31 4.20
CA ARG A 30 4.83 -26.33 5.66
C ARG A 30 6.26 -26.14 6.11
N TYR A 31 6.48 -25.17 6.99
CA TYR A 31 7.80 -24.84 7.49
C TYR A 31 7.77 -24.77 9.02
N GLU A 32 8.52 -25.65 9.68
CA GLU A 32 8.70 -25.61 11.13
C GLU A 32 9.48 -24.36 11.52
N LEU A 33 8.93 -23.55 12.43
CA LEU A 33 9.53 -22.28 12.84
C LEU A 33 10.32 -22.42 14.15
N CYS A 34 9.65 -22.91 15.19
CA CYS A 34 10.21 -23.07 16.52
C CYS A 34 9.30 -23.94 17.40
N ALA A 35 9.80 -24.35 18.56
CA ALA A 35 8.95 -24.96 19.58
C ALA A 35 8.01 -23.89 20.17
N ILE A 36 6.86 -24.32 20.71
CA ILE A 36 5.89 -23.41 21.36
C ILE A 36 6.55 -22.57 22.46
N ASN A 37 7.53 -23.14 23.18
CA ASN A 37 8.17 -22.49 24.32
C ASN A 37 9.28 -21.49 23.93
N ASP A 38 9.68 -21.44 22.65
CA ASP A 38 10.76 -20.56 22.18
C ASP A 38 10.31 -19.11 21.98
N LEU A 39 8.99 -18.85 22.04
CA LEU A 39 8.40 -17.52 21.94
C LEU A 39 7.38 -17.33 23.07
N ASN A 40 7.63 -16.42 24.00
CA ASN A 40 6.71 -16.14 25.10
C ASN A 40 5.52 -15.30 24.64
N ASN A 41 4.43 -15.33 25.41
CA ASN A 41 3.28 -14.48 25.13
C ASN A 41 3.66 -12.99 25.19
N GLY A 42 3.20 -12.20 24.23
CA GLY A 42 3.56 -10.79 24.07
C GLY A 42 4.89 -10.56 23.33
N GLN A 43 5.49 -11.60 22.74
CA GLN A 43 6.72 -11.49 21.96
C GLN A 43 6.47 -11.67 20.46
N MET A 44 7.42 -11.18 19.67
CA MET A 44 7.49 -11.40 18.24
C MET A 44 8.94 -11.72 17.83
N LYS A 45 9.10 -12.52 16.77
CA LYS A 45 10.40 -12.98 16.28
C LYS A 45 10.36 -13.17 14.77
N GLU A 46 11.47 -12.86 14.10
CA GLU A 46 11.64 -13.12 12.68
C GLU A 46 12.25 -14.50 12.44
N PHE A 47 11.77 -15.15 11.38
CA PHE A 47 12.29 -16.44 10.90
C PHE A 47 12.61 -16.34 9.41
N GLU A 48 13.81 -16.75 9.04
CA GLU A 48 14.20 -16.86 7.64
C GLU A 48 13.67 -18.17 7.06
N ILE A 49 12.96 -18.07 5.94
CA ILE A 49 12.51 -19.22 5.15
C ILE A 49 13.38 -19.26 3.91
N LYS A 50 14.27 -20.26 3.88
CA LYS A 50 15.13 -20.54 2.73
C LYS A 50 14.72 -21.88 2.13
N THR A 51 14.26 -21.82 0.90
CA THR A 51 13.96 -23.00 0.08
C THR A 51 14.54 -22.77 -1.31
N SER A 52 14.52 -23.78 -2.18
CA SER A 52 14.87 -23.62 -3.59
C SER A 52 13.92 -22.70 -4.36
N LEU A 53 12.73 -22.41 -3.82
CA LEU A 53 11.67 -21.66 -4.51
C LEU A 53 11.47 -20.25 -3.96
N VAL A 54 11.82 -20.01 -2.69
CA VAL A 54 11.62 -18.72 -2.01
C VAL A 54 12.70 -18.47 -0.97
N ASN A 55 13.12 -17.22 -0.86
CA ASN A 55 13.98 -16.71 0.20
C ASN A 55 13.35 -15.46 0.81
N THR A 56 12.70 -15.62 1.95
CA THR A 56 11.97 -14.53 2.61
C THR A 56 12.15 -14.58 4.13
N THR A 57 11.68 -13.54 4.80
CA THR A 57 11.61 -13.49 6.25
C THR A 57 10.15 -13.31 6.66
N ILE A 58 9.71 -14.11 7.61
CA ILE A 58 8.38 -13.99 8.21
C ILE A 58 8.49 -13.46 9.64
N LEU A 59 7.46 -12.77 10.09
CA LEU A 59 7.29 -12.36 11.47
C LEU A 59 6.28 -13.27 12.14
N LEU A 60 6.72 -13.97 13.20
CA LEU A 60 5.86 -14.72 14.09
C LEU A 60 5.57 -13.88 15.34
N ILE A 61 4.31 -13.81 15.74
CA ILE A 61 3.84 -13.10 16.93
C ILE A 61 3.11 -14.11 17.82
N ARG A 62 3.38 -14.10 19.12
CA ARG A 62 2.57 -14.82 20.10
C ARG A 62 1.82 -13.83 20.97
N GLN A 63 0.49 -13.85 20.90
CA GLN A 63 -0.36 -13.00 21.72
C GLN A 63 -1.62 -13.75 22.15
N ASP A 64 -2.05 -13.54 23.39
CA ASP A 64 -3.20 -14.21 24.01
C ASP A 64 -3.12 -15.73 23.85
N ASN A 65 -1.91 -16.28 24.02
CA ASN A 65 -1.54 -17.68 23.84
C ASN A 65 -1.81 -18.26 22.43
N LYS A 66 -2.03 -17.40 21.42
CA LYS A 66 -2.16 -17.77 20.02
C LYS A 66 -0.96 -17.31 19.21
N PHE A 67 -0.67 -18.02 18.13
CA PHE A 67 0.39 -17.68 17.19
C PHE A 67 -0.18 -17.07 15.93
N TYR A 68 0.47 -16.02 15.43
CA TYR A 68 0.11 -15.33 14.20
C TYR A 68 1.37 -15.13 13.35
N ALA A 69 1.29 -15.42 12.05
CA ALA A 69 2.41 -15.27 11.14
C ALA A 69 2.09 -14.26 10.04
N TYR A 70 3.06 -13.37 9.76
CA TYR A 70 2.93 -12.27 8.81
C TYR A 70 4.18 -12.11 7.94
N SER A 71 4.07 -11.36 6.84
CA SER A 71 5.26 -10.79 6.18
C SER A 71 6.07 -9.96 7.19
N SER A 72 7.41 -10.05 7.18
CA SER A 72 8.21 -9.36 8.20
C SER A 72 8.39 -7.85 8.00
N LYS A 73 8.05 -7.33 6.83
CA LYS A 73 8.34 -5.95 6.44
C LYS A 73 7.07 -5.10 6.39
N CYS A 74 7.18 -3.85 6.85
CA CYS A 74 6.12 -2.86 6.74
C CYS A 74 5.85 -2.51 5.27
N CYS A 75 4.58 -2.51 4.87
CA CYS A 75 4.14 -2.20 3.50
C CYS A 75 4.39 -0.74 3.06
N HIS A 76 4.84 0.15 3.96
CA HIS A 76 5.26 1.51 3.64
C HIS A 76 6.66 1.57 3.00
N TYR A 77 7.73 1.46 3.79
CA TYR A 77 9.14 1.51 3.31
C TYR A 77 9.93 0.23 3.55
N LYS A 78 9.24 -0.93 3.61
CA LYS A 78 9.86 -2.26 3.71
C LYS A 78 10.79 -2.44 4.94
N LEU A 79 10.55 -1.65 5.99
CA LEU A 79 11.31 -1.71 7.24
C LEU A 79 10.86 -2.91 8.10
N PRO A 80 11.77 -3.54 8.86
CA PRO A 80 11.46 -4.74 9.64
C PRO A 80 10.50 -4.42 10.78
N LEU A 81 9.39 -5.16 10.83
CA LEU A 81 8.33 -4.99 11.83
C LEU A 81 8.71 -5.58 13.19
N VAL A 82 9.68 -6.50 13.25
CA VAL A 82 10.20 -7.03 14.53
C VAL A 82 10.82 -5.94 15.41
N LYS A 83 11.21 -4.80 14.83
CA LYS A 83 11.69 -3.64 15.59
C LYS A 83 10.54 -2.76 16.12
N GLY A 84 9.31 -3.07 15.75
CA GLY A 84 8.10 -2.36 16.14
C GLY A 84 7.71 -2.57 17.61
N VAL A 85 6.53 -2.07 17.95
CA VAL A 85 5.93 -2.22 19.27
C VAL A 85 4.68 -3.08 19.14
N LEU A 86 4.60 -4.14 19.95
CA LEU A 86 3.42 -4.99 20.10
C LEU A 86 2.69 -4.59 21.39
N ILE A 87 1.46 -4.10 21.27
CA ILE A 87 0.65 -3.70 22.43
C ILE A 87 -0.84 -3.82 22.11
N ASN A 88 -1.63 -4.36 23.04
CA ASN A 88 -3.10 -4.41 22.95
C ASN A 88 -3.64 -4.92 21.60
N ASN A 89 -3.14 -6.03 21.05
CA ASN A 89 -3.55 -6.55 19.73
C ASN A 89 -3.16 -5.67 18.53
N HIS A 90 -2.17 -4.81 18.69
CA HIS A 90 -1.65 -3.95 17.64
C HIS A 90 -0.14 -4.09 17.48
N LEU A 91 0.30 -4.17 16.24
CA LEU A 91 1.70 -4.08 15.83
C LEU A 91 1.93 -2.72 15.19
N ARG A 92 2.74 -1.88 15.83
CA ARG A 92 3.09 -0.54 15.33
C ARG A 92 4.53 -0.52 14.81
N CYS A 93 4.70 -0.07 13.58
CA CYS A 93 6.01 0.12 12.96
C CYS A 93 6.79 1.23 13.69
N PHE A 94 8.04 0.93 14.06
CA PHE A 94 8.90 1.83 14.84
C PHE A 94 9.26 3.16 14.16
N ALA A 95 9.22 3.20 12.82
CA ALA A 95 9.75 4.33 12.07
C ALA A 95 8.69 5.40 11.76
N HIS A 96 7.54 4.99 11.20
CA HIS A 96 6.51 5.92 10.73
C HIS A 96 5.15 5.69 11.38
N GLY A 97 5.05 4.75 12.32
CA GLY A 97 3.83 4.56 13.12
C GLY A 97 2.71 3.78 12.43
N ALA A 98 2.90 3.24 11.22
CA ALA A 98 1.89 2.37 10.59
C ALA A 98 1.48 1.24 11.55
N CYS A 99 0.17 1.03 11.72
CA CYS A 99 -0.38 0.16 12.75
C CYS A 99 -1.24 -0.93 12.13
N PHE A 100 -1.02 -2.16 12.58
CA PHE A 100 -1.71 -3.35 12.08
C PHE A 100 -2.35 -4.11 13.23
N ARG A 101 -3.58 -4.61 13.03
CA ARG A 101 -4.22 -5.47 14.02
C ARG A 101 -3.61 -6.86 13.99
N VAL A 102 -3.23 -7.41 15.14
CA VAL A 102 -2.45 -8.65 15.25
C VAL A 102 -3.27 -9.90 14.98
N ASP A 103 -4.59 -9.86 15.12
CA ASP A 103 -5.44 -11.02 14.82
C ASP A 103 -5.75 -11.18 13.32
N THR A 104 -5.84 -10.09 12.57
CA THR A 104 -6.18 -10.11 11.13
C THR A 104 -5.03 -9.70 10.23
N GLY A 105 -4.07 -8.93 10.71
CA GLY A 105 -3.06 -8.25 9.90
C GLY A 105 -3.61 -7.04 9.13
N ASP A 106 -4.84 -6.62 9.41
CA ASP A 106 -5.42 -5.45 8.75
C ASP A 106 -4.71 -4.17 9.19
N ILE A 107 -4.55 -3.23 8.26
CA ILE A 107 -4.05 -1.90 8.59
C ILE A 107 -5.16 -1.09 9.27
N GLU A 108 -4.81 -0.44 10.39
CA GLU A 108 -5.72 0.44 11.14
C GLU A 108 -5.19 1.88 11.23
N ASP A 109 -3.87 2.06 11.06
CA ASP A 109 -3.25 3.38 11.00
C ASP A 109 -2.20 3.43 9.88
N HIS A 110 -2.26 4.49 9.08
CA HIS A 110 -1.36 4.75 7.95
C HIS A 110 -0.01 5.30 8.48
N PRO A 111 1.09 5.30 7.70
CA PRO A 111 1.22 5.33 6.24
C PRO A 111 1.44 3.98 5.55
N GLY A 112 1.14 2.84 6.19
CA GLY A 112 1.14 1.56 5.49
C GLY A 112 0.20 1.60 4.27
N HIS A 113 0.57 0.93 3.18
CA HIS A 113 -0.22 0.94 1.95
C HIS A 113 -1.32 -0.13 1.95
N GLY A 114 -1.27 -1.13 2.82
CA GLY A 114 -2.26 -2.20 2.83
C GLY A 114 -2.12 -3.13 4.03
N ASN A 115 -2.94 -4.16 4.04
CA ASN A 115 -2.95 -5.19 5.09
C ASN A 115 -1.71 -6.08 4.96
N LEU A 116 -1.18 -6.59 6.07
CA LEU A 116 -0.07 -7.55 6.05
C LEU A 116 -0.57 -8.90 5.49
N PRO A 117 0.18 -9.53 4.57
CA PRO A 117 0.02 -10.94 4.25
C PRO A 117 0.05 -11.75 5.52
N LYS A 118 -1.05 -12.46 5.78
CA LYS A 118 -1.23 -13.34 6.93
C LYS A 118 -1.10 -14.77 6.44
N TYR A 119 -0.37 -15.58 7.19
CA TYR A 119 -0.16 -16.98 6.91
C TYR A 119 -0.78 -17.85 8.01
N ASP A 120 -1.15 -19.07 7.65
CA ASP A 120 -1.73 -20.01 8.60
C ASP A 120 -0.63 -20.57 9.51
N VAL A 121 -1.00 -20.83 10.76
CA VAL A 121 -0.11 -21.40 11.76
C VAL A 121 -0.79 -22.60 12.39
N GLU A 122 -0.09 -23.74 12.34
CA GLU A 122 -0.51 -24.99 12.96
C GLU A 122 0.41 -25.34 14.13
N ILE A 123 -0.13 -26.03 15.12
CA ILE A 123 0.66 -26.58 16.22
C ILE A 123 0.62 -28.11 16.10
N VAL A 124 1.79 -28.72 15.91
CA VAL A 124 1.94 -30.18 15.78
C VAL A 124 3.11 -30.61 16.66
N ASP A 125 2.91 -31.56 17.56
CA ASP A 125 3.97 -32.12 18.42
C ASP A 125 4.81 -31.04 19.15
N ASN A 126 4.15 -30.03 19.71
CA ASN A 126 4.77 -28.85 20.35
C ASN A 126 5.62 -27.96 19.43
N GLN A 127 5.50 -28.11 18.11
CA GLN A 127 6.13 -27.26 17.11
C GLN A 127 5.13 -26.30 16.47
N VAL A 128 5.58 -25.08 16.25
CA VAL A 128 4.86 -24.04 15.51
C VAL A 128 5.23 -24.18 14.03
N ILE A 129 4.23 -24.49 13.21
CA ILE A 129 4.41 -24.75 11.78
C ILE A 129 3.69 -23.67 10.98
N LEU A 130 4.42 -22.98 10.11
CA LEU A 130 3.85 -22.10 9.10
C LEU A 130 3.23 -22.91 7.98
N VAL A 131 2.04 -22.54 7.54
CA VAL A 131 1.42 -23.03 6.32
C VAL A 131 1.12 -21.85 5.39
N ALA A 132 1.71 -21.86 4.19
CA ALA A 132 1.59 -20.74 3.26
C ALA A 132 1.66 -21.18 1.79
N GLN A 133 0.96 -20.43 0.93
CA GLN A 133 1.17 -20.52 -0.51
C GLN A 133 2.47 -19.83 -0.89
N ILE A 134 3.31 -20.47 -1.71
CA ILE A 134 4.64 -19.98 -2.07
C ILE A 134 4.57 -18.59 -2.72
N GLN A 135 3.59 -18.39 -3.61
CA GLN A 135 3.37 -17.13 -4.32
C GLN A 135 3.01 -15.94 -3.40
N ASP A 136 2.61 -16.20 -2.16
CA ASP A 136 2.20 -15.15 -1.22
C ASP A 136 3.33 -14.72 -0.29
N LEU A 137 4.38 -15.55 -0.15
CA LEU A 137 5.48 -15.35 0.81
C LEU A 137 6.38 -14.14 0.54
N GLU A 138 6.41 -13.67 -0.72
CA GLU A 138 7.20 -12.51 -1.13
C GLU A 138 6.35 -11.23 -1.23
N LYS A 139 5.03 -11.33 -1.06
CA LYS A 139 4.15 -10.17 -1.08
C LYS A 139 4.41 -9.30 0.15
N LEU A 140 4.31 -7.98 -0.04
CA LEU A 140 4.43 -7.00 1.05
C LEU A 140 3.08 -6.56 1.61
N GLU A 141 2.02 -6.82 0.86
CA GLU A 141 0.65 -6.43 1.20
C GLU A 141 -0.33 -7.46 0.65
N ARG A 142 -1.49 -7.57 1.29
CA ARG A 142 -2.63 -8.35 0.79
C ARG A 142 -3.85 -7.45 0.59
N THR A 143 -4.60 -7.77 -0.45
CA THR A 143 -5.91 -7.17 -0.71
C THR A 143 -7.02 -8.05 -0.16
N LYS A 144 -8.07 -7.42 0.36
CA LYS A 144 -9.34 -8.03 0.77
C LYS A 144 -10.40 -7.95 -0.33
N ILE A 145 -10.06 -7.35 -1.48
CA ILE A 145 -10.97 -7.19 -2.61
C ILE A 145 -11.13 -8.55 -3.30
N PRO A 146 -12.36 -9.06 -3.49
CA PRO A 146 -12.60 -10.32 -4.18
C PRO A 146 -12.39 -10.17 -5.70
N ASP A 147 -11.88 -11.21 -6.34
CA ASP A 147 -11.66 -11.23 -7.80
C ASP A 147 -12.95 -11.03 -8.62
N ASN A 148 -14.10 -11.43 -8.07
CA ASN A 148 -15.41 -11.32 -8.67
C ASN A 148 -16.25 -10.19 -8.05
N LEU A 149 -15.62 -9.06 -7.71
CA LEU A 149 -16.31 -7.89 -7.17
C LEU A 149 -17.44 -7.42 -8.11
N VAL A 150 -18.68 -7.49 -7.63
CA VAL A 150 -19.85 -6.92 -8.31
C VAL A 150 -20.22 -5.60 -7.64
N ILE A 151 -20.16 -4.52 -8.44
CA ILE A 151 -20.46 -3.15 -8.02
C ILE A 151 -21.96 -2.86 -8.14
N GLU A 152 -22.46 -2.16 -7.14
CA GLU A 152 -23.81 -1.59 -7.12
C GLU A 152 -23.76 -0.16 -7.67
N GLU A 153 -24.77 0.25 -8.44
CA GLU A 153 -24.85 1.62 -8.98
C GLU A 153 -24.93 2.69 -7.88
N LYS A 154 -25.40 2.32 -6.69
CA LYS A 154 -25.52 3.18 -5.52
C LYS A 154 -25.05 2.49 -4.24
N PRO A 155 -24.62 3.24 -3.22
CA PRO A 155 -24.44 4.69 -3.26
C PRO A 155 -23.19 5.11 -4.04
N VAL A 156 -23.18 6.34 -4.58
CA VAL A 156 -22.03 6.94 -5.27
C VAL A 156 -21.22 7.78 -4.28
N VAL A 157 -19.94 7.44 -4.13
CA VAL A 157 -18.96 8.22 -3.38
C VAL A 157 -18.09 8.99 -4.37
N ALA A 158 -18.20 10.32 -4.35
CA ALA A 158 -17.30 11.20 -5.10
C ALA A 158 -16.16 11.67 -4.20
N ILE A 159 -14.91 11.43 -4.61
CA ILE A 159 -13.71 11.80 -3.85
C ILE A 159 -12.93 12.82 -4.68
N ILE A 160 -12.84 14.06 -4.18
CA ILE A 160 -12.16 15.15 -4.90
C ILE A 160 -10.73 15.28 -4.41
N GLY A 161 -9.78 14.85 -5.25
CA GLY A 161 -8.35 14.83 -4.98
C GLY A 161 -7.83 13.41 -4.78
N ALA A 162 -6.80 13.02 -5.53
CA ALA A 162 -6.23 11.67 -5.52
C ALA A 162 -4.82 11.61 -4.90
N GLY A 163 -4.49 12.56 -4.02
CA GLY A 163 -3.32 12.43 -3.13
C GLY A 163 -3.54 11.36 -2.06
N ALA A 164 -2.58 11.20 -1.14
CA ALA A 164 -2.62 10.18 -0.08
C ALA A 164 -4.01 10.03 0.58
N GLY A 165 -4.60 11.12 1.07
CA GLY A 165 -5.90 11.06 1.74
C GLY A 165 -7.06 10.54 0.87
N GLY A 166 -7.19 11.03 -0.36
CA GLY A 166 -8.28 10.63 -1.25
C GLY A 166 -8.10 9.24 -1.83
N PHE A 167 -6.87 8.88 -2.20
CA PHE A 167 -6.54 7.52 -2.61
C PHE A 167 -6.80 6.52 -1.47
N THR A 168 -6.29 6.79 -0.27
CA THR A 168 -6.51 5.93 0.90
C THR A 168 -7.99 5.78 1.23
N CYS A 169 -8.79 6.83 1.09
CA CYS A 169 -10.24 6.75 1.27
C CYS A 169 -10.88 5.78 0.25
N ALA A 170 -10.57 5.94 -1.04
CA ALA A 170 -11.06 5.06 -2.10
C ALA A 170 -10.65 3.60 -1.88
N ASP A 171 -9.38 3.42 -1.52
CA ASP A 171 -8.77 2.12 -1.25
C ASP A 171 -9.46 1.42 -0.07
N MET A 172 -9.56 2.11 1.07
CA MET A 172 -10.14 1.53 2.29
C MET A 172 -11.63 1.28 2.17
N LEU A 173 -12.39 2.07 1.39
CA LEU A 173 -13.78 1.75 1.07
C LEU A 173 -13.86 0.36 0.43
N ARG A 174 -13.03 0.09 -0.59
CA ARG A 174 -13.01 -1.22 -1.27
C ARG A 174 -12.51 -2.34 -0.37
N GLN A 175 -11.40 -2.13 0.33
CA GLN A 175 -10.81 -3.11 1.23
C GLN A 175 -11.75 -3.51 2.38
N ASN A 176 -12.68 -2.63 2.77
CA ASN A 176 -13.67 -2.89 3.81
C ASN A 176 -15.07 -3.25 3.25
N GLY A 177 -15.13 -3.64 1.97
CA GLY A 177 -16.33 -4.26 1.38
C GLY A 177 -17.38 -3.29 0.86
N PHE A 178 -17.07 -2.00 0.70
CA PHE A 178 -17.99 -1.05 0.07
C PHE A 178 -18.22 -1.43 -1.40
N ARG A 179 -19.50 -1.67 -1.76
CA ARG A 179 -19.90 -2.17 -3.09
C ARG A 179 -20.44 -1.08 -4.02
N GLY A 180 -20.76 0.10 -3.50
CA GLY A 180 -21.26 1.21 -4.32
C GLY A 180 -20.19 1.78 -5.26
N ARG A 181 -20.55 2.75 -6.10
CA ARG A 181 -19.60 3.38 -7.02
C ARG A 181 -18.64 4.31 -6.28
N ILE A 182 -17.36 4.25 -6.63
CA ILE A 182 -16.33 5.19 -6.14
C ILE A 182 -15.76 5.90 -7.35
N ILE A 183 -15.83 7.23 -7.34
CA ILE A 183 -15.27 8.09 -8.39
C ILE A 183 -14.23 8.99 -7.75
N LEU A 184 -12.97 8.80 -8.16
CA LEU A 184 -11.81 9.51 -7.63
C LEU A 184 -11.33 10.54 -8.66
N PHE A 185 -11.46 11.82 -8.35
CA PHE A 185 -11.12 12.93 -9.23
C PHE A 185 -9.71 13.45 -8.94
N THR A 186 -8.94 13.76 -9.99
CA THR A 186 -7.67 14.46 -9.85
C THR A 186 -7.36 15.36 -11.03
N CYS A 187 -6.83 16.55 -10.76
CA CYS A 187 -6.32 17.45 -11.80
C CYS A 187 -5.01 16.95 -12.40
N GLU A 188 -4.29 16.06 -11.72
CA GLU A 188 -3.02 15.51 -12.19
C GLU A 188 -3.24 14.45 -13.28
N GLY A 189 -2.24 14.30 -14.17
CA GLY A 189 -2.25 13.33 -15.27
C GLY A 189 -1.68 11.96 -14.93
N THR A 190 -1.43 11.69 -13.65
CA THR A 190 -0.72 10.50 -13.18
C THR A 190 -1.55 9.76 -12.14
N LEU A 191 -1.33 8.44 -12.03
CA LEU A 191 -1.89 7.64 -10.94
C LEU A 191 -1.43 8.18 -9.57
N PRO A 192 -2.19 7.93 -8.49
CA PRO A 192 -1.79 8.30 -7.12
C PRO A 192 -0.38 7.82 -6.77
N TYR A 193 0.42 8.71 -6.19
CA TYR A 193 1.84 8.47 -5.89
C TYR A 193 2.24 9.04 -4.53
N ASP A 194 3.35 8.52 -4.00
CA ASP A 194 3.99 9.01 -2.79
C ASP A 194 4.69 10.35 -3.05
N ARG A 195 3.99 11.43 -2.68
CA ARG A 195 4.49 12.80 -2.82
C ARG A 195 5.65 13.12 -1.88
N VAL A 196 5.86 12.35 -0.81
CA VAL A 196 6.99 12.54 0.11
C VAL A 196 8.32 12.29 -0.62
N GLN A 197 8.32 11.39 -1.60
CA GLN A 197 9.52 11.08 -2.38
C GLN A 197 10.00 12.24 -3.24
N LEU A 198 9.14 13.20 -3.57
CA LEU A 198 9.52 14.33 -4.43
C LEU A 198 10.63 15.19 -3.82
N SER A 199 10.72 15.30 -2.49
CA SER A 199 11.77 16.06 -1.81
C SER A 199 12.93 15.18 -1.31
N LYS A 200 12.80 13.85 -1.37
CA LYS A 200 13.80 12.89 -0.89
C LYS A 200 14.59 12.26 -2.04
N GLN A 201 13.91 11.92 -3.12
CA GLN A 201 14.44 11.29 -4.32
C GLN A 201 13.83 11.95 -5.57
N PRO A 202 14.04 13.27 -5.79
CA PRO A 202 13.40 14.02 -6.88
C PRO A 202 13.71 13.49 -8.29
N SER A 203 14.80 12.73 -8.44
CA SER A 203 15.23 12.13 -9.70
C SER A 203 14.70 10.70 -9.92
N LYS A 204 13.89 10.18 -9.00
CA LYS A 204 13.36 8.82 -9.08
C LYS A 204 12.35 8.69 -10.23
N ASN A 205 12.30 7.51 -10.84
CA ASN A 205 11.32 7.23 -11.88
C ASN A 205 9.90 7.39 -11.29
N PRO A 206 9.03 8.23 -11.88
CA PRO A 206 7.66 8.43 -11.39
C PRO A 206 6.86 7.13 -11.21
N GLN A 207 7.13 6.10 -12.01
CA GLN A 207 6.46 4.81 -11.89
C GLN A 207 6.77 4.09 -10.58
N ASP A 208 7.98 4.30 -10.03
CA ASP A 208 8.40 3.72 -8.74
C ASP A 208 7.80 4.47 -7.55
N LEU A 209 7.10 5.57 -7.79
CA LEU A 209 6.44 6.38 -6.78
C LEU A 209 4.95 6.06 -6.65
N LEU A 210 4.38 5.32 -7.60
CA LEU A 210 2.96 4.99 -7.58
C LEU A 210 2.59 4.20 -6.32
N LEU A 211 1.47 4.57 -5.71
CA LEU A 211 0.92 3.86 -4.55
C LEU A 211 0.29 2.52 -4.98
N ARG A 212 -0.26 2.50 -6.20
CA ARG A 212 -0.88 1.34 -6.86
C ARG A 212 -0.70 1.44 -8.36
N ASP A 213 -0.64 0.28 -9.01
CA ASP A 213 -0.61 0.20 -10.46
C ASP A 213 -2.01 0.36 -11.09
N GLN A 214 -2.07 0.44 -12.42
CA GLN A 214 -3.32 0.57 -13.17
C GLN A 214 -4.24 -0.66 -12.98
N ILE A 215 -3.66 -1.85 -12.83
CA ILE A 215 -4.38 -3.11 -12.69
C ILE A 215 -5.19 -3.10 -11.39
N TYR A 216 -4.61 -2.54 -10.33
CA TYR A 216 -5.28 -2.37 -9.04
C TYR A 216 -6.59 -1.58 -9.17
N PHE A 217 -6.58 -0.39 -9.79
CA PHE A 217 -7.79 0.44 -9.92
C PHE A 217 -8.88 -0.28 -10.73
N LYS A 218 -8.49 -1.05 -11.74
CA LYS A 218 -9.41 -1.88 -12.53
C LYS A 218 -10.03 -2.99 -11.68
N ASN A 219 -9.22 -3.74 -10.94
CA ASN A 219 -9.69 -4.85 -10.11
C ASN A 219 -10.53 -4.35 -8.94
N ALA A 220 -10.14 -3.21 -8.35
CA ALA A 220 -10.87 -2.53 -7.29
C ALA A 220 -12.14 -1.80 -7.79
N GLN A 221 -12.36 -1.71 -9.11
CA GLN A 221 -13.49 -1.00 -9.71
C GLN A 221 -13.63 0.43 -9.14
N ILE A 222 -12.51 1.17 -9.16
CA ILE A 222 -12.46 2.58 -8.75
C ILE A 222 -12.35 3.41 -10.03
N ASP A 223 -13.34 4.28 -10.27
CA ASP A 223 -13.37 5.18 -11.42
C ASP A 223 -12.40 6.35 -11.17
N LEU A 224 -11.13 6.19 -11.55
CA LEU A 224 -10.12 7.25 -11.45
C LEU A 224 -10.18 8.18 -12.68
N LEU A 225 -10.61 9.43 -12.45
CA LEU A 225 -10.70 10.47 -13.47
C LEU A 225 -9.48 11.39 -13.39
N LEU A 226 -8.47 11.09 -14.21
CA LEU A 226 -7.29 11.93 -14.42
C LEU A 226 -7.62 13.21 -15.18
N HIS A 227 -6.76 14.23 -15.07
CA HIS A 227 -6.95 15.53 -15.72
C HIS A 227 -8.35 16.13 -15.58
N THR A 228 -8.95 15.93 -14.41
CA THR A 228 -10.33 16.29 -14.14
C THR A 228 -10.42 17.24 -12.95
N GLU A 229 -10.90 18.46 -13.22
CA GLU A 229 -11.10 19.51 -12.22
C GLU A 229 -12.57 19.59 -11.85
N VAL A 230 -12.89 19.35 -10.57
CA VAL A 230 -14.21 19.68 -10.01
C VAL A 230 -14.23 21.19 -9.73
N THR A 231 -15.18 21.89 -10.33
CA THR A 231 -15.24 23.36 -10.36
C THR A 231 -16.36 23.92 -9.49
N ASN A 232 -17.40 23.13 -9.21
CA ASN A 232 -18.51 23.55 -8.37
C ASN A 232 -19.17 22.37 -7.65
N ILE A 233 -19.73 22.62 -6.47
CA ILE A 233 -20.50 21.64 -5.68
C ILE A 233 -21.81 22.30 -5.25
N ASN A 234 -22.93 21.69 -5.65
CA ASN A 234 -24.25 22.00 -5.11
C ASN A 234 -24.57 21.00 -3.98
N TRP A 235 -24.46 21.48 -2.74
CA TRP A 235 -24.67 20.69 -1.53
C TRP A 235 -26.12 20.24 -1.35
N THR A 236 -27.07 21.13 -1.65
CA THR A 236 -28.51 20.86 -1.49
C THR A 236 -28.99 19.80 -2.48
N ALA A 237 -28.59 19.92 -3.75
CA ALA A 237 -28.94 18.97 -4.80
C ALA A 237 -28.04 17.72 -4.83
N LYS A 238 -27.02 17.66 -3.96
CA LYS A 238 -25.97 16.62 -3.96
C LYS A 238 -25.38 16.34 -5.35
N ASN A 239 -24.94 17.40 -6.00
CA ASN A 239 -24.41 17.34 -7.36
C ASN A 239 -23.09 18.13 -7.44
N LEU A 240 -22.15 17.65 -8.25
CA LEU A 240 -20.91 18.36 -8.56
C LEU A 240 -20.80 18.61 -10.06
N THR A 241 -20.09 19.68 -10.42
CA THR A 241 -19.74 19.99 -11.81
C THR A 241 -18.24 19.92 -11.99
N TYR A 242 -17.80 19.25 -13.05
CA TYR A 242 -16.39 19.04 -13.35
C TYR A 242 -16.11 19.23 -14.84
N LYS A 243 -14.83 19.46 -15.17
CA LYS A 243 -14.35 19.51 -16.57
C LYS A 243 -13.12 18.62 -16.70
N THR A 244 -12.94 18.05 -17.88
CA THR A 244 -11.72 17.32 -18.27
C THR A 244 -10.88 18.18 -19.22
N LEU A 245 -9.85 17.61 -19.84
CA LEU A 245 -9.06 18.30 -20.88
C LEU A 245 -9.89 18.89 -22.04
N SER A 246 -11.10 18.38 -22.30
CA SER A 246 -11.98 18.93 -23.34
C SER A 246 -12.63 20.26 -22.95
N ASN A 247 -12.48 20.71 -21.70
CA ASN A 247 -13.16 21.89 -21.12
C ASN A 247 -14.69 21.86 -21.16
N GLN A 248 -15.30 20.74 -21.56
CA GLN A 248 -16.74 20.56 -21.48
C GLN A 248 -17.14 20.32 -20.02
N MET A 249 -18.10 21.12 -19.54
CA MET A 249 -18.68 20.96 -18.22
C MET A 249 -19.56 19.71 -18.19
N LYS A 250 -19.32 18.85 -17.20
CA LYS A 250 -20.06 17.64 -16.91
C LYS A 250 -20.59 17.70 -15.49
N SER A 251 -21.71 17.03 -15.23
CA SER A 251 -22.35 16.99 -13.93
C SER A 251 -22.40 15.55 -13.42
N LEU A 252 -22.24 15.39 -12.11
CA LEU A 252 -22.33 14.10 -11.42
C LEU A 252 -23.14 14.26 -10.13
N ALA A 253 -24.20 13.47 -9.99
CA ALA A 253 -24.89 13.31 -8.72
C ALA A 253 -24.10 12.35 -7.81
N TYR A 254 -24.05 12.64 -6.52
CA TYR A 254 -23.37 11.81 -5.53
C TYR A 254 -24.26 11.56 -4.31
N ASP A 255 -24.02 10.46 -3.60
CA ASP A 255 -24.67 10.20 -2.31
C ASP A 255 -23.78 10.67 -1.16
N TYR A 256 -22.47 10.48 -1.31
CA TYR A 256 -21.42 10.93 -0.39
C TYR A 256 -20.33 11.69 -1.13
N LEU A 257 -19.78 12.74 -0.49
CA LEU A 257 -18.69 13.56 -1.00
C LEU A 257 -17.53 13.58 -0.02
N VAL A 258 -16.32 13.35 -0.51
CA VAL A 258 -15.08 13.46 0.25
C VAL A 258 -14.21 14.54 -0.37
N LEU A 259 -13.88 15.58 0.39
CA LEU A 259 -12.94 16.62 -0.02
C LEU A 259 -11.52 16.25 0.42
N ALA A 260 -10.69 15.84 -0.53
CA ALA A 260 -9.30 15.44 -0.34
C ALA A 260 -8.35 16.24 -1.24
N THR A 261 -8.66 17.52 -1.47
CA THR A 261 -7.98 18.39 -2.44
C THR A 261 -6.53 18.74 -2.10
N GLY A 262 -6.09 18.40 -0.89
CA GLY A 262 -4.76 18.72 -0.40
C GLY A 262 -4.48 20.23 -0.35
N LEU A 263 -3.22 20.60 -0.53
CA LEU A 263 -2.73 21.97 -0.44
C LEU A 263 -1.94 22.37 -1.70
N ARG A 264 -1.80 23.68 -1.90
CA ARG A 264 -0.93 24.29 -2.90
C ARG A 264 0.21 25.05 -2.21
N PRO A 265 1.42 25.09 -2.80
CA PRO A 265 2.51 25.88 -2.24
C PRO A 265 2.14 27.36 -2.21
N ARG A 266 2.52 28.06 -1.13
CA ARG A 266 2.36 29.51 -1.03
C ARG A 266 3.30 30.16 -2.03
N LYS A 267 2.75 30.87 -3.01
CA LYS A 267 3.54 31.59 -4.00
C LYS A 267 4.14 32.86 -3.39
N LEU A 268 5.31 33.27 -3.88
CA LEU A 268 5.89 34.57 -3.56
C LEU A 268 4.89 35.68 -3.94
N PRO A 269 4.74 36.72 -3.09
CA PRO A 269 3.80 37.79 -3.37
C PRO A 269 4.23 38.57 -4.61
N SER A 270 3.27 38.97 -5.43
CA SER A 270 3.53 39.71 -6.67
C SER A 270 4.14 41.11 -6.43
N SER A 271 4.09 41.61 -5.19
CA SER A 271 4.73 42.84 -4.77
C SER A 271 6.25 42.73 -4.57
N LEU A 272 6.79 41.50 -4.46
CA LEU A 272 8.22 41.28 -4.29
C LEU A 272 8.93 41.45 -5.64
N PRO A 273 9.92 42.35 -5.77
CA PRO A 273 10.71 42.46 -7.00
C PRO A 273 11.33 41.11 -7.39
N GLY A 274 11.11 40.70 -8.65
CA GLY A 274 11.62 39.43 -9.17
C GLY A 274 10.84 38.17 -8.79
N TYR A 275 9.64 38.27 -8.20
CA TYR A 275 8.82 37.10 -7.79
C TYR A 275 8.52 36.08 -8.90
N ASN A 276 8.64 36.48 -10.18
CA ASN A 276 8.33 35.70 -11.37
C ASN A 276 9.58 35.38 -12.22
N LEU A 277 10.79 35.53 -11.68
CA LEU A 277 12.00 35.12 -12.37
C LEU A 277 11.97 33.62 -12.69
N ARG A 278 12.52 33.24 -13.86
CA ARG A 278 12.44 31.87 -14.39
C ARG A 278 13.17 30.82 -13.56
N ASN A 279 14.05 31.24 -12.65
CA ASN A 279 14.80 30.36 -11.75
C ASN A 279 14.10 30.13 -10.40
N ILE A 280 12.85 30.59 -10.25
CA ILE A 280 12.02 30.34 -9.06
C ILE A 280 11.17 29.09 -9.32
N PHE A 281 11.38 28.07 -8.50
CA PHE A 281 10.67 26.80 -8.55
C PHE A 281 9.84 26.59 -7.28
N TYR A 282 8.70 25.91 -7.45
CA TYR A 282 7.93 25.35 -6.35
C TYR A 282 8.05 23.83 -6.44
N LEU A 283 7.83 23.12 -5.33
CA LEU A 283 7.88 21.66 -5.29
C LEU A 283 6.59 21.11 -4.67
N ARG A 284 5.65 20.66 -5.51
CA ARG A 284 4.43 20.01 -5.07
C ARG A 284 4.06 18.80 -5.93
N SER A 285 4.23 18.86 -7.24
CA SER A 285 3.86 17.79 -8.18
C SER A 285 5.07 17.06 -8.77
N LEU A 286 4.83 15.95 -9.46
CA LEU A 286 5.84 15.29 -10.29
C LEU A 286 6.42 16.22 -11.37
N GLU A 287 5.57 17.06 -11.94
CA GLU A 287 5.96 18.08 -12.92
C GLU A 287 6.92 19.10 -12.30
N ASP A 288 6.59 19.60 -11.11
CA ASP A 288 7.46 20.52 -10.36
C ASP A 288 8.85 19.89 -10.09
N ALA A 289 8.88 18.66 -9.59
CA ALA A 289 10.11 17.94 -9.30
C ALA A 289 10.96 17.73 -10.57
N SER A 290 10.31 17.32 -11.66
CA SER A 290 10.95 17.13 -12.96
C SER A 290 11.53 18.43 -13.50
N ASN A 291 10.77 19.52 -13.45
CA ASN A 291 11.20 20.84 -13.90
C ASN A 291 12.40 21.36 -13.10
N LEU A 292 12.39 21.18 -11.77
CA LEU A 292 13.49 21.55 -10.89
C LEU A 292 14.76 20.75 -11.24
N VAL A 293 14.66 19.42 -11.30
CA VAL A 293 15.82 18.53 -11.59
C VAL A 293 16.39 18.79 -12.99
N ASN A 294 15.52 18.93 -13.99
CA ASN A 294 15.95 19.17 -15.37
C ASN A 294 16.62 20.54 -15.50
N THR A 295 16.10 21.58 -14.85
CA THR A 295 16.73 22.90 -14.88
C THR A 295 18.07 22.91 -14.16
N ALA A 296 18.17 22.27 -12.99
CA ALA A 296 19.44 22.16 -12.27
C ALA A 296 20.52 21.46 -13.12
N LYS A 297 20.16 20.38 -13.81
CA LYS A 297 21.06 19.67 -14.74
C LYS A 297 21.45 20.53 -15.94
N LEU A 298 20.49 21.21 -16.57
CA LEU A 298 20.73 22.05 -17.74
C LEU A 298 21.68 23.20 -17.43
N LEU A 299 21.56 23.80 -16.25
CA LEU A 299 22.38 24.93 -15.82
C LEU A 299 23.73 24.52 -15.22
N ASP A 300 23.96 23.22 -15.01
CA ASP A 300 25.12 22.66 -14.27
C ASP A 300 25.41 23.43 -12.97
N THR A 301 24.35 23.86 -12.28
CA THR A 301 24.47 24.73 -11.10
C THR A 301 24.51 23.91 -9.81
N LYS A 302 25.40 24.29 -8.91
CA LYS A 302 25.47 23.78 -7.53
C LYS A 302 24.96 24.79 -6.50
N ASN A 303 24.57 25.98 -6.96
CA ASN A 303 24.10 27.08 -6.11
C ASN A 303 22.58 27.06 -6.08
N ILE A 304 22.01 26.53 -5.00
CA ILE A 304 20.57 26.42 -4.77
C ILE A 304 20.23 27.18 -3.49
N VAL A 305 19.19 28.01 -3.54
CA VAL A 305 18.64 28.70 -2.37
C VAL A 305 17.24 28.14 -2.10
N ILE A 306 17.00 27.71 -0.87
CA ILE A 306 15.69 27.25 -0.39
C ILE A 306 15.08 28.38 0.43
N ILE A 307 13.82 28.74 0.13
CA ILE A 307 13.08 29.79 0.82
C ILE A 307 11.94 29.15 1.63
N GLY A 308 12.07 29.20 2.96
CA GLY A 308 11.18 28.53 3.92
C GLY A 308 11.86 27.32 4.58
N ASP A 309 11.79 27.25 5.90
CA ASP A 309 12.39 26.22 6.77
C ASP A 309 11.34 25.23 7.32
#